data_AF-A0A426XM94-F1
#
_entry.id   AF-A0A426XM94-F1
#
_cell.length_a   1.000
_cell.length_b   1.000
_cell.length_c   1.000
_cell.angle_alpha   90.00
_cell.angle_beta   90.00
_cell.angle_gamma   90.00
#
_symmetry.space_group_name_H-M   'P 1'
#
loop_
_entity.id
_entity.type
_entity.pdbx_description
1 polymer ?
#
loop_
_entity_poly.entity_id
_entity_poly.type
_entity_poly.pdbx_seq_one_letter_code
_entity_poly.pdbx_strand_id
1 'polypeptide(L)' 'MPMTSHKFGSIDPNTGQETSDDDGQFVSSVCWRGKSDMVIAANSTGRIKVLQLV' A
#
# COMPACT_ATOMS: atom_id res chain seq x y z
N MET A 1 17.70 -9.47 3.23
CA MET A 1 17.09 -8.13 3.40
C MET A 1 16.27 -7.86 2.16
N PRO A 2 15.00 -7.42 2.27
CA PRO A 2 14.24 -7.01 1.08
C PRO A 2 14.91 -5.81 0.40
N MET A 3 14.81 -5.71 -0.92
CA MET A 3 15.38 -4.59 -1.68
C MET A 3 14.67 -3.26 -1.39
N THR A 4 13.36 -3.31 -1.11
CA THR A 4 12.55 -2.16 -0.70
C THR A 4 11.36 -2.64 0.16
N SER A 5 10.79 -1.76 0.96
CA SER A 5 9.59 -2.02 1.77
C SER A 5 8.74 -0.77 1.85
N HIS A 6 7.42 -0.94 1.80
CA HIS A 6 6.47 0.16 1.87
C HIS A 6 5.32 -0.18 2.82
N LYS A 7 4.99 0.73 3.73
CA LYS A 7 3.88 0.58 4.69
C LYS A 7 2.55 0.92 3.99
N PHE A 8 1.56 0.04 4.08
CA PHE A 8 0.32 0.18 3.30
C PHE A 8 -0.64 1.29 3.79
N GLY A 9 -0.40 1.88 4.97
CA GLY A 9 -1.28 2.79 5.72
C GLY A 9 -2.20 3.76 4.96
N SER A 10 -3.28 4.24 5.57
CA SER A 10 -4.19 5.17 4.89
C SER A 10 -3.69 6.61 5.01
N ILE A 11 -3.93 7.46 4.02
CA ILE A 11 -3.76 8.92 4.19
C ILE A 11 -5.12 9.49 4.54
N ASP A 12 -5.22 10.25 5.62
CA ASP A 12 -6.42 11.00 5.96
C ASP A 12 -6.62 12.11 4.91
N PRO A 13 -7.74 12.12 4.16
CA PRO A 13 -7.97 13.11 3.11
C PRO A 13 -8.12 14.54 3.64
N ASN A 14 -8.43 14.72 4.93
CA ASN A 14 -8.61 16.04 5.53
C ASN A 14 -7.28 16.62 6.05
N THR A 15 -6.41 15.80 6.63
CA THR A 15 -5.16 16.26 7.25
C THR A 15 -3.91 15.94 6.43
N GLY A 16 -4.01 15.03 5.45
CA GLY A 16 -2.88 14.52 4.68
C GLY A 16 -1.92 13.65 5.49
N GLN A 17 -2.26 13.31 6.74
CA GLN A 17 -1.43 12.49 7.60
C GLN A 17 -1.69 11.00 7.39
N GLU A 18 -0.65 10.18 7.57
CA GLU A 18 -0.81 8.73 7.61
C GLU A 18 -1.63 8.33 8.85
N THR A 19 -2.73 7.63 8.63
CA THR A 19 -3.56 7.02 9.67
C THR A 19 -2.79 5.87 10.30
N SER A 20 -2.85 5.75 11.63
CA SER A 20 -2.22 4.67 12.37
C SER A 20 -2.80 3.30 11.99
N ASP A 21 -1.91 2.33 11.74
CA ASP A 21 -2.19 0.94 11.32
C ASP A 21 -2.83 0.04 12.40
N ASP A 22 -3.32 0.61 13.51
CA ASP A 22 -3.59 -0.14 14.74
C ASP A 22 -4.88 -1.01 14.70
N ASP A 23 -5.55 -1.05 13.55
CA ASP A 23 -6.78 -1.84 13.34
C ASP A 23 -6.50 -3.31 12.96
N GLY A 24 -5.25 -3.79 13.05
CA GLY A 24 -4.90 -5.17 12.67
C GLY A 24 -5.08 -5.48 11.17
N GLN A 25 -4.98 -4.44 10.33
CA GLN A 25 -5.13 -4.57 8.88
C GLN A 25 -3.90 -5.29 8.27
N PHE A 26 -4.14 -6.05 7.21
CA PHE A 26 -3.06 -6.75 6.48
C PHE A 26 -3.23 -6.60 4.97
N VAL A 27 -2.12 -6.64 4.25
CA VAL A 27 -2.12 -6.69 2.78
C VAL A 27 -2.69 -8.04 2.36
N SER A 28 -3.83 -8.03 1.68
CA SER A 28 -4.53 -9.23 1.22
C SER A 28 -4.08 -9.67 -0.17
N SER A 29 -3.69 -8.72 -1.03
CA SER A 29 -3.31 -9.00 -2.42
C SER A 29 -2.27 -8.00 -2.94
N VAL A 30 -1.38 -8.48 -3.81
CA VAL A 30 -0.45 -7.66 -4.59
C VAL A 30 -0.45 -8.09 -6.06
N CYS A 31 -0.33 -7.13 -6.98
CA CYS A 31 -0.29 -7.37 -8.41
C CYS A 31 0.76 -6.47 -9.05
N TRP A 32 1.67 -7.06 -9.83
CA TRP A 32 2.64 -6.32 -10.63
C TRP A 32 2.05 -5.95 -11.98
N ARG A 33 2.16 -4.67 -12.38
CA ARG A 33 1.76 -4.23 -13.71
C ARG A 33 2.88 -4.54 -14.70
N GLY A 34 2.65 -5.51 -15.58
CA GLY A 34 3.63 -5.94 -16.58
C GLY A 34 4.23 -4.78 -17.38
N LYS A 35 5.53 -4.89 -17.69
CA LYS A 35 6.33 -3.87 -18.44
C LYS A 35 6.36 -2.48 -17.79
N SER A 36 6.18 -2.38 -16.48
CA SER A 36 6.37 -1.14 -15.71
C SER A 36 6.83 -1.44 -14.30
N ASP A 37 7.38 -0.44 -13.62
CA ASP A 37 7.76 -0.52 -12.20
C ASP A 37 6.58 -0.26 -11.28
N MET A 38 5.36 -0.62 -11.69
CA MET A 38 4.15 -0.34 -10.93
C MET A 38 3.62 -1.58 -10.23
N VAL A 39 3.24 -1.41 -8.97
CA VAL A 39 2.58 -2.42 -8.14
C VAL A 39 1.25 -1.89 -7.65
N ILE A 40 0.24 -2.74 -7.69
CA ILE A 40 -1.04 -2.50 -7.05
C ILE A 40 -1.11 -3.39 -5.81
N ALA A 41 -1.44 -2.83 -4.67
CA ALA A 41 -1.65 -3.57 -3.45
C ALA A 41 -3.05 -3.28 -2.88
N ALA A 42 -3.65 -4.29 -2.26
CA ALA A 42 -4.94 -4.18 -1.57
C ALA A 42 -4.83 -4.75 -0.16
N ASN A 43 -5.58 -4.18 0.79
CA ASN A 43 -5.65 -4.67 2.16
C ASN A 43 -7.01 -5.30 2.52
N SER A 44 -7.06 -5.90 3.71
CA SER A 44 -8.25 -6.55 4.27
C SER A 44 -9.48 -5.65 4.44
N THR A 45 -9.33 -4.32 4.38
CA THR A 45 -10.44 -3.36 4.46
C THR A 45 -10.90 -2.86 3.08
N GLY A 46 -10.37 -3.40 1.99
CA GLY A 46 -10.73 -3.01 0.62
C GLY A 46 -10.07 -1.71 0.13
N ARG A 47 -9.04 -1.20 0.81
CA ARG A 47 -8.25 -0.06 0.31
C ARG A 47 -7.26 -0.54 -0.75
N ILE A 48 -7.03 0.27 -1.79
CA ILE A 48 -6.12 -0.02 -2.90
C ILE A 48 -5.08 1.10 -3.00
N LYS A 49 -3.80 0.73 -3.13
CA LYS A 49 -2.69 1.66 -3.44
C LYS A 49 -2.01 1.27 -4.75
N VAL A 50 -1.66 2.28 -5.54
CA VAL A 50 -0.76 2.16 -6.70
C VAL A 50 0.60 2.71 -6.27
N LEU A 51 1.63 1.87 -6.41
CA LEU A 51 2.99 2.13 -5.97
C LEU A 51 3.91 2.05 -7.18
N GLN A 52 4.94 2.88 -7.20
CA GLN A 52 6.06 2.74 -8.14
C GLN A 52 7.27 2.21 -7.37
N LEU A 53 7.87 1.12 -7.85
CA LEU A 53 9.18 0.69 -7.38
C LEU A 53 10.23 1.67 -7.90
N VAL A 54 11.00 2.25 -6.97
CA VAL A 54 12.16 3.10 -7.21
C VAL A 54 13.37 2.57 -6.45
#